data_AF-A0A7L5T3S1-F1
#
_entry.id   AF-A0A7L5T3S1-F1
#
_cell.length_a   1.000
_cell.length_b   1.000
_cell.length_c   1.000
_cell.angle_alpha   90.00
_cell.angle_beta   90.00
_cell.angle_gamma   90.00
#
_symmetry.space_group_name_H-M   'P 1'
#
loop_
_entity.id
_entity.type
_entity.pdbx_description
1 polymer ?
#
loop_
_entity_poly.entity_id
_entity_poly.type
_entity_poly.pdbx_seq_one_letter_code
_entity_poly.pdbx_strand_id
1 'polypeptide(L)' 'MSTPEADHSFHPPIRPRLSVEEMLAAKGTQPIRSLDDLAADTFESDEELEEFLAFTYAERHHDAA' A
#
# COMPACT_ATOMS: atom_id res chain seq x y z
N MET A 1 -0.23 -35.88 25.63
CA MET A 1 -1.31 -35.43 24.75
C MET A 1 -0.66 -34.69 23.60
N SER A 2 -0.63 -35.29 22.41
CA SER A 2 -0.09 -34.68 21.19
C SER A 2 -1.25 -34.11 20.37
N THR A 3 -1.26 -32.82 20.10
CA THR A 3 -2.14 -32.22 19.10
C THR A 3 -1.49 -32.36 17.73
N PRO A 4 -2.19 -32.87 16.70
CA PRO A 4 -1.61 -33.02 15.39
C PRO A 4 -1.35 -31.64 14.78
N GLU A 5 -0.12 -31.54 14.28
CA GLU A 5 0.45 -30.55 13.38
C GLU A 5 -0.60 -29.95 12.44
N ALA A 6 -0.87 -28.66 12.63
CA ALA A 6 -1.68 -27.89 11.70
C ALA A 6 -0.87 -27.71 10.41
N ASP A 7 -1.15 -28.57 9.44
CA ASP A 7 -0.71 -28.47 8.06
C ASP A 7 -1.33 -27.22 7.43
N HIS A 8 -0.83 -26.04 7.82
CA HIS A 8 -1.14 -24.77 7.19
C HIS A 8 -0.33 -24.69 5.90
N SER A 9 -0.81 -25.41 4.89
CA SER A 9 -0.41 -25.21 3.50
C SER A 9 -0.54 -23.71 3.17
N PHE A 10 0.57 -22.97 3.19
CA PHE A 10 0.66 -21.57 2.77
C PHE A 10 0.41 -21.47 1.27
N HIS A 11 -0.85 -21.54 0.87
CA HIS A 11 -1.24 -21.13 -0.48
C HIS A 11 -1.37 -19.60 -0.45
N PRO A 12 -0.54 -18.86 -1.19
CA PRO A 12 -0.78 -17.44 -1.34
C PRO A 12 -2.18 -17.27 -1.95
N PRO A 13 -3.00 -16.32 -1.44
CA PRO A 13 -4.32 -16.11 -1.99
C PRO A 13 -4.18 -15.84 -3.48
N ILE A 14 -4.87 -16.64 -4.30
CA ILE A 14 -4.95 -16.43 -5.74
C ILE A 14 -5.57 -15.05 -5.92
N ARG A 15 -4.73 -14.03 -6.18
CA ARG A 15 -5.24 -12.69 -6.49
C ARG A 15 -5.96 -12.80 -7.83
N PRO A 16 -7.27 -12.52 -7.90
CA PRO A 16 -7.94 -12.49 -9.18
C PRO A 16 -7.22 -11.47 -10.08
N ARG A 17 -6.94 -11.87 -11.32
CA ARG A 17 -6.38 -10.99 -12.35
C ARG A 17 -7.50 -10.05 -12.82
N LEU A 18 -7.87 -9.10 -11.97
CA LEU A 18 -8.81 -8.04 -12.31
C LEU A 18 -8.16 -7.12 -13.34
N SER A 19 -8.94 -6.66 -14.31
CA SER A 19 -8.52 -5.56 -15.18
C SER A 19 -8.35 -4.28 -14.38
N VAL A 20 -7.62 -3.30 -14.93
CA VAL A 20 -7.46 -2.00 -14.28
C VAL A 20 -8.83 -1.33 -14.06
N GLU A 21 -9.74 -1.46 -15.04
CA GLU A 21 -11.10 -0.95 -14.96
C GLU A 21 -11.90 -1.61 -13.83
N GLU A 22 -11.78 -2.92 -13.67
CA GLU A 22 -12.43 -3.67 -12.58
C GLU A 22 -11.87 -3.25 -11.22
N MET A 23 -10.56 -3.03 -11.12
CA MET A 23 -9.92 -2.55 -9.88
C MET A 23 -10.38 -1.14 -9.52
N LEU A 24 -10.48 -0.24 -10.49
CA LEU A 24 -10.95 1.13 -10.30
C LEU A 24 -12.42 1.16 -9.87
N ALA A 25 -13.26 0.34 -10.52
CA ALA A 25 -14.67 0.20 -10.18
C ALA A 25 -14.86 -0.37 -8.77
N ALA A 26 -14.11 -1.40 -8.39
CA ALA A 26 -14.15 -1.98 -7.05
C ALA A 26 -13.71 -0.99 -5.96
N LYS A 27 -12.74 -0.12 -6.28
CA LYS A 27 -12.29 0.96 -5.37
C LYS A 27 -13.17 2.19 -5.40
N GLY A 28 -14.12 2.29 -6.34
CA GLY A 28 -14.95 3.50 -6.52
C GLY A 28 -14.14 4.73 -6.92
N THR A 29 -13.03 4.54 -7.65
CA THR A 29 -12.09 5.62 -8.00
C THR A 29 -11.99 5.83 -9.52
N GLN A 30 -11.42 6.96 -9.92
CA GLN A 30 -11.15 7.27 -11.33
C GLN A 30 -9.64 7.45 -11.54
N PRO A 31 -9.12 7.22 -12.76
CA PRO A 31 -7.74 7.54 -13.08
C PRO A 31 -7.45 9.03 -12.87
N ILE A 32 -6.28 9.34 -12.33
CA ILE A 32 -5.74 10.70 -12.20
C ILE A 32 -5.48 11.26 -13.61
N ARG A 33 -6.04 12.43 -13.93
CA ARG A 33 -5.90 13.08 -15.25
C ARG A 33 -5.07 14.36 -15.19
N SER A 34 -4.87 14.92 -14.01
CA SER A 34 -4.13 16.16 -13.78
C SER A 34 -3.39 16.13 -12.44
N LEU A 35 -2.51 17.12 -12.22
CA LEU A 35 -1.89 17.33 -10.91
C LEU A 35 -2.90 17.78 -9.87
N ASP A 36 -3.94 18.50 -10.28
CA ASP A 36 -5.01 18.94 -9.38
C ASP A 36 -5.80 17.74 -8.83
N ASP A 37 -5.98 16.68 -9.63
CA ASP A 37 -6.60 15.43 -9.17
C ASP A 37 -5.75 14.69 -8.12
N LEU A 38 -4.46 14.98 -8.04
CA LEU A 38 -3.53 14.40 -7.06
C LEU A 38 -3.47 15.23 -5.76
N ALA A 39 -3.97 16.46 -5.77
CA ALA A 39 -4.01 17.29 -4.58
C ALA A 39 -4.99 16.70 -3.57
N ALA A 40 -4.47 16.32 -2.39
CA ALA A 40 -5.25 15.77 -1.30
C ALA A 40 -4.72 16.30 0.03
N ASP A 41 -5.63 16.59 0.95
CA ASP A 41 -5.33 16.94 2.33
C ASP A 41 -4.90 15.68 3.09
N THR A 42 -3.69 15.21 2.79
CA THR A 42 -3.21 13.89 3.19
C THR A 42 -2.56 13.92 4.58
N PHE A 43 -1.98 15.07 4.94
CA PHE A 43 -1.29 15.28 6.21
C PHE A 43 -2.06 16.33 7.01
N GLU A 44 -2.26 16.06 8.29
CA GLU A 44 -2.97 16.95 9.20
C GLU A 44 -2.08 18.15 9.62
N SER A 45 -0.76 18.05 9.42
CA SER A 45 0.20 19.11 9.73
C SER A 45 1.51 19.00 8.94
N ASP A 46 2.25 20.12 8.87
CA ASP A 46 3.60 20.13 8.30
C ASP A 46 4.58 19.24 9.10
N GLU A 47 4.40 19.13 10.41
CA GLU A 47 5.21 18.25 11.28
C GLU A 47 5.04 16.78 10.89
N GLU A 48 3.81 16.32 10.64
CA GLU A 48 3.54 14.96 10.17
C GLU A 48 4.20 14.69 8.80
N LEU A 49 4.15 15.67 7.89
CA LEU A 49 4.83 15.58 6.60
C LEU A 49 6.35 15.45 6.78
N GLU A 50 6.96 16.24 7.67
CA GLU A 50 8.39 16.17 7.97
C GLU A 50 8.79 14.80 8.54
N GLU A 51 8.01 14.25 9.47
CA GLU A 51 8.22 12.91 10.02
C GLU A 51 8.17 11.83 8.94
N PHE A 52 7.16 11.87 8.07
CA PHE A 52 7.02 10.93 6.96
C PHE A 52 8.23 10.98 6.01
N LEU A 53 8.70 12.18 5.68
CA LEU A 53 9.87 12.37 4.84
C LEU A 53 11.13 11.81 5.51
N ALA A 54 11.36 12.12 6.79
CA ALA A 54 12.51 11.62 7.54
C ALA A 54 12.53 10.07 7.57
N PHE A 55 11.38 9.45 7.86
CA PHE A 55 11.22 8.00 7.82
C PHE A 55 11.55 7.43 6.43
N THR A 56 10.96 7.99 5.38
CA THR A 56 11.17 7.51 3.99
C THR A 56 12.62 7.63 3.54
N TYR A 57 13.30 8.72 3.90
CA TYR A 57 14.73 8.88 3.61
C TYR A 57 15.57 7.85 4.36
N ALA A 58 15.31 7.65 5.65
CA ALA A 58 16.03 6.65 6.45
C ALA A 58 15.87 5.24 5.84
N GLU A 59 14.66 4.84 5.47
CA GLU A 59 14.37 3.53 4.88
C GLU A 59 15.10 3.33 3.54
N ARG A 60 15.05 4.34 2.65
CA ARG A 60 15.74 4.26 1.35
C ARG A 60 17.26 4.15 1.50
N HIS A 61 17.83 4.81 2.51
CA HIS A 61 19.26 4.74 2.80
C HIS A 61 19.65 3.48 3.58
N HIS A 62 18.69 2.77 4.18
CA HIS A 62 18.92 1.50 4.87
C HIS A 62 19.24 0.37 3.89
N ASP A 63 18.60 0.36 2.71
CA ASP A 63 18.79 -0.66 1.66
C ASP A 63 20.07 -0.42 0.81
N ALA A 64 20.74 0.72 1.02
CA ALA A 64 21.95 1.11 0.31
C ALA A 64 23.26 0.84 1.08
N ALA A 65 23.20 0.17 2.24
CA ALA A 65 24.31 -0.10 3.14
C ALA A 65 24.71 -1.59 3.19
#